data_AF-A0A358NFE6-F1
#
_entry.id   AF-A0A358NFE6-F1
#
_cell.length_a   1.000
_cell.length_b   1.000
_cell.length_c   1.000
_cell.angle_alpha   90.00
_cell.angle_beta   90.00
_cell.angle_gamma   90.00
#
_symmetry.space_group_name_H-M   'P 1'
#
loop_
_entity.id
_entity.type
_entity.pdbx_description
1 polymer ?
#
loop_
_entity_poly.entity_id
_entity_poly.type
_entity_poly.pdbx_seq_one_letter_code
_entity_poly.pdbx_strand_id
1 'polypeptide(L)'
;MKIEGIVKRIKKNTSCEAVILKTGYILYDKITSECMDIINKIEKQYNMKIYFLRDKNIEDHEIHIDKMGKKDYINSIFKQK
;
A
#
# COMPACT_ATOMS: atom_id res chain seq x y z
N MET A 1 -8.48 -0.95 -10.58
CA MET A 1 -7.00 -1.14 -10.43
C MET A 1 -6.73 -2.15 -9.29
N LYS A 2 -5.66 -2.98 -9.32
CA LYS A 2 -5.41 -4.02 -8.29
C LYS A 2 -5.27 -3.44 -6.86
N ILE A 3 -4.55 -2.32 -6.73
CA ILE A 3 -4.33 -1.62 -5.44
C ILE A 3 -5.65 -1.09 -4.87
N GLU A 4 -6.46 -0.41 -5.69
CA GLU A 4 -7.78 0.06 -5.28
C GLU A 4 -8.69 -1.08 -4.81
N GLY A 5 -8.67 -2.22 -5.51
CA GLY A 5 -9.42 -3.42 -5.11
C GLY A 5 -8.97 -3.99 -3.75
N ILE A 6 -7.68 -3.88 -3.41
CA ILE A 6 -7.16 -4.22 -2.08
C ILE A 6 -7.71 -3.24 -1.04
N VAL A 7 -7.54 -1.93 -1.25
CA VAL A 7 -7.98 -0.88 -0.32
C VAL A 7 -9.49 -0.96 -0.06
N LYS A 8 -10.29 -1.11 -1.11
CA LYS A 8 -11.76 -1.26 -1.03
C LYS A 8 -12.15 -2.48 -0.17
N ARG A 9 -11.45 -3.61 -0.34
CA ARG A 9 -11.71 -4.82 0.47
C ARG A 9 -11.33 -4.61 1.93
N ILE A 10 -10.20 -3.97 2.23
CA ILE A 10 -9.79 -3.68 3.60
C ILE A 10 -10.82 -2.77 4.28
N LYS A 11 -11.23 -1.68 3.61
CA LYS A 11 -12.22 -0.75 4.15
C LYS A 11 -13.61 -1.35 4.33
N LYS A 12 -14.01 -2.28 3.47
CA LYS A 12 -15.29 -2.97 3.61
C LYS A 12 -15.35 -3.86 4.87
N ASN A 13 -14.23 -4.42 5.29
CA ASN A 13 -14.19 -5.47 6.33
C ASN A 13 -13.50 -5.04 7.63
N THR A 14 -12.86 -3.88 7.67
CA THR A 14 -12.04 -3.47 8.82
C THR A 14 -12.10 -1.96 9.05
N SER A 15 -11.72 -1.53 10.26
CA SER A 15 -11.52 -0.13 10.63
C SER A 15 -10.09 0.37 10.41
N CYS A 16 -9.30 -0.32 9.58
CA CYS A 16 -7.91 0.06 9.32
C CYS A 16 -7.85 1.45 8.65
N GLU A 17 -6.78 2.18 8.98
CA GLU A 17 -6.52 3.54 8.50
C GLU A 17 -5.28 3.60 7.60
N ALA A 18 -4.40 2.59 7.70
CA ALA A 18 -3.22 2.48 6.87
C ALA A 18 -2.91 1.03 6.49
N VAL A 19 -2.26 0.84 5.35
CA VAL A 19 -1.77 -0.44 4.84
C VAL A 19 -0.37 -0.29 4.27
N ILE A 20 0.49 -1.29 4.50
CA ILE A 20 1.78 -1.47 3.85
C ILE A 20 1.63 -2.58 2.80
N LEU A 21 1.86 -2.22 1.55
CA LEU A 21 1.91 -3.14 0.41
C LEU A 21 3.36 -3.43 0.07
N LYS A 22 3.74 -4.70 0.08
CA LYS A 22 5.02 -5.15 -0.44
C LYS A 22 4.90 -5.47 -1.93
N THR A 23 5.88 -5.05 -2.71
CA THR A 23 5.89 -5.24 -4.17
C THR A 23 7.27 -5.70 -4.64
N GLY A 24 7.31 -6.38 -5.79
CA GLY A 24 8.57 -6.58 -6.52
C GLY A 24 9.19 -5.25 -6.96
N TYR A 25 10.44 -5.28 -7.41
CA TYR A 25 11.24 -4.06 -7.66
C TYR A 25 10.70 -3.28 -8.86
N ILE A 26 10.42 -3.94 -9.99
CA ILE A 26 9.92 -3.27 -11.19
C ILE A 26 8.59 -2.57 -10.92
N LEU A 27 7.67 -3.26 -10.23
CA LEU A 27 6.38 -2.67 -9.89
C LEU A 27 6.49 -1.55 -8.85
N TYR A 28 7.40 -1.66 -7.89
CA TYR A 28 7.68 -0.57 -6.94
C TYR A 28 8.11 0.70 -7.67
N ASP A 29 9.09 0.57 -8.56
CA ASP A 29 9.64 1.70 -9.31
C ASP A 29 8.54 2.35 -10.15
N LYS A 30 7.76 1.55 -10.89
CA LYS A 30 6.62 2.05 -11.67
C LYS A 30 5.57 2.76 -10.83
N ILE A 31 5.27 2.25 -9.64
CA ILE A 31 4.28 2.89 -8.75
C ILE A 31 4.79 4.25 -8.30
N THR A 32 6.03 4.30 -7.84
CA THR A 32 6.64 5.50 -7.26
C THR A 32 6.97 6.57 -8.30
N SER A 33 7.30 6.18 -9.53
CA SER A 33 7.61 7.11 -10.62
C SER A 33 6.37 7.64 -11.36
N GLU A 34 5.39 6.78 -11.64
CA GLU A 34 4.32 7.09 -12.60
C GLU A 34 2.91 7.13 -11.98
N CYS A 35 2.68 6.40 -10.89
CA CYS A 35 1.32 6.14 -10.40
C CYS A 35 0.95 6.88 -9.11
N MET A 36 1.87 7.62 -8.49
CA MET A 36 1.65 8.24 -7.17
C MET A 36 0.44 9.18 -7.13
N ASP A 37 0.12 9.88 -8.23
CA ASP A 37 -1.09 10.72 -8.31
C ASP A 37 -2.38 9.90 -8.22
N ILE A 38 -2.40 8.71 -8.85
CA ILE A 38 -3.53 7.79 -8.77
C ILE A 38 -3.62 7.20 -7.36
N ILE A 39 -2.49 6.83 -6.76
CA ILE A 39 -2.44 6.37 -5.37
C ILE A 39 -3.02 7.44 -4.43
N ASN A 40 -2.57 8.69 -4.55
CA ASN A 40 -3.05 9.79 -3.71
C ASN A 40 -4.57 10.01 -3.85
N LYS A 41 -5.14 9.83 -5.05
CA LYS A 41 -6.60 9.86 -5.25
C LYS A 41 -7.29 8.73 -4.52
N ILE A 42 -6.77 7.50 -4.60
CA ILE A 42 -7.30 6.34 -3.88
C ILE A 42 -7.22 6.56 -2.36
N GLU A 43 -6.09 7.06 -1.85
CA GLU A 43 -5.92 7.35 -0.42
C GLU A 43 -6.99 8.31 0.10
N LYS A 44 -7.24 9.40 -0.65
CA LYS A 44 -8.28 10.39 -0.33
C LYS A 44 -9.68 9.79 -0.40
N GLN A 45 -10.00 9.09 -1.48
CA GLN A 45 -11.32 8.49 -1.71
C GLN A 45 -11.71 7.53 -0.59
N TYR A 46 -10.76 6.74 -0.09
CA TYR A 46 -11.02 5.72 0.93
C TYR A 46 -10.64 6.17 2.35
N ASN A 47 -10.10 7.37 2.54
CA ASN A 47 -9.50 7.82 3.79
C ASN A 47 -8.57 6.74 4.40
N MET A 48 -7.63 6.27 3.59
CA MET A 48 -6.66 5.22 3.95
C MET A 48 -5.28 5.60 3.45
N LYS A 49 -4.27 5.53 4.30
CA LYS A 49 -2.88 5.72 3.88
C LYS A 49 -2.31 4.42 3.30
N ILE A 50 -1.60 4.52 2.19
CA ILE A 50 -0.98 3.40 1.49
C ILE A 50 0.53 3.62 1.50
N TYR A 51 1.25 2.64 2.02
CA TYR A 51 2.70 2.58 2.02
C TYR A 51 3.17 1.48 1.08
N PHE A 52 4.30 1.70 0.42
CA PHE A 52 4.92 0.70 -0.44
C PHE A 52 6.29 0.31 0.09
N LEU A 53 6.59 -0.99 0.09
CA LEU A 53 7.91 -1.54 0.35
C LEU A 53 8.31 -2.44 -0.82
N ARG A 54 9.53 -2.26 -1.32
CA ARG A 54 10.12 -3.24 -2.23
C ARG A 54 10.60 -4.47 -1.47
N ASP A 55 10.39 -5.65 -2.03
CA ASP A 55 10.88 -6.92 -1.48
C ASP A 55 11.43 -7.77 -2.63
N LYS A 56 12.70 -8.19 -2.51
CA LYS A 56 13.40 -8.95 -3.56
C LYS A 56 12.90 -10.40 -3.70
N ASN A 57 12.12 -10.86 -2.73
CA ASN A 57 11.54 -12.21 -2.74
C ASN A 57 10.13 -12.24 -3.36
N ILE A 58 9.60 -11.09 -3.79
CA ILE A 58 8.31 -10.98 -4.47
C ILE A 58 8.58 -10.81 -5.96
N GLU A 59 7.81 -11.52 -6.78
CA GLU A 59 7.91 -11.39 -8.24
C GLU A 59 7.66 -9.95 -8.68
N ASP A 60 8.33 -9.54 -9.75
CA ASP A 60 8.39 -8.14 -10.21
C ASP A 60 7.03 -7.50 -10.52
N HIS A 61 5.99 -8.30 -10.71
CA HIS A 61 4.63 -7.85 -11.02
C HIS A 61 3.62 -8.12 -9.90
N GLU A 62 4.07 -8.60 -8.74
CA GLU A 62 3.23 -8.95 -7.62
C GLU A 62 3.14 -7.88 -6.53
N ILE A 63 2.01 -7.92 -5.81
CA ILE A 63 1.71 -7.07 -4.65
C ILE A 63 1.11 -7.95 -3.55
N HIS A 64 1.68 -7.85 -2.35
CA HIS A 64 1.23 -8.54 -1.15
C HIS A 64 0.93 -7.54 -0.03
N ILE A 65 -0.01 -7.85 0.86
CA ILE A 65 -0.27 -7.04 2.06
C ILE A 65 0.73 -7.47 3.13
N ASP A 66 1.58 -6.56 3.60
CA ASP A 66 2.53 -6.83 4.69
C ASP A 66 1.88 -6.59 6.04
N LYS A 67 1.38 -5.38 6.28
CA LYS A 67 0.73 -4.98 7.52
C LYS A 67 -0.40 -4.00 7.25
N MET A 68 -1.42 -3.99 8.10
CA MET A 68 -2.50 -3.00 8.09
C MET A 68 -2.96 -2.71 9.51
N GLY A 69 -3.49 -1.52 9.76
CA GLY A 69 -3.94 -1.14 11.09
C GLY A 69 -4.21 0.34 11.24
N LYS A 70 -4.17 0.82 12.49
CA LYS A 70 -4.23 2.25 12.82
C LYS A 70 -3.05 2.99 12.20
N LYS A 71 -3.29 4.22 11.76
CA LYS A 71 -2.30 5.00 11.01
C LYS A 71 -1.02 5.20 11.82
N ASP A 72 -1.13 5.53 13.09
CA ASP A 72 0.03 5.82 13.95
C ASP A 72 0.90 4.58 14.19
N TYR A 73 0.27 3.41 14.38
CA TYR A 73 0.97 2.14 14.51
C TYR A 73 1.69 1.74 13.22
N ILE A 74 1.04 1.89 12.07
CA ILE A 74 1.67 1.59 10.78
C ILE A 74 2.83 2.57 10.50
N ASN A 75 2.65 3.86 10.82
CA ASN A 75 3.70 4.87 10.70
C ASN A 75 4.92 4.53 11.55
N SER A 76 4.72 4.07 12.78
CA SER A 76 5.83 3.74 13.68
C SER A 76 6.64 2.57 13.16
N ILE A 77 6.00 1.57 12.54
CA ILE A 77 6.69 0.42 11.95
C ILE A 77 7.37 0.80 10.64
N PHE A 78 6.71 1.58 9.78
CA PHE A 78 7.25 1.91 8.46
C PHE A 78 8.51 2.78 8.57
N LYS A 79 8.58 3.71 9.53
CA LYS A 79 9.75 4.56 9.77
C LYS A 79 10.98 3.82 10.32
N GLN A 80 10.81 2.60 10.81
CA GLN A 80 11.90 1.76 11.34
C GLN A 80 12.54 0.86 10.27
N LYS A 81 11.97 0.82 9.06
CA LYS A 81 12.46 0.03 7.92
C LYS A 81 13.21 0.94 6.95
#